data_AF-A0A925G136-F1
#
_entry.id   AF-A0A925G136-F1
#
_cell.length_a   1.000
_cell.length_b   1.000
_cell.length_c   1.000
_cell.angle_alpha   90.00
_cell.angle_beta   90.00
_cell.angle_gamma   90.00
#
_symmetry.space_group_name_H-M   'P 1'
#
loop_
_entity.id
_entity.type
_entity.pdbx_description
1 polymer ?
#
loop_
_entity_poly.entity_id
_entity_poly.type
_entity_poly.pdbx_seq_one_letter_code
_entity_poly.pdbx_strand_id
1 'polypeptide(L)'
;MHILGISAFYHDSAAALLRDGDLVAAAQEERFSRVKFDHRFPEHAIDYCLREGGITAQDLDYVVFFEKPLPKFERIMMSHLGTYPRSWQVFREAMIAWFSDKLWVKSTMLDKLPVAREKILFIEHHMSHAASAMFASPFEEAAVLTLDGVGEWTTTSLGRATADWGTNKFPNKIDLTE
;
A
#
# COMPACT_ATOMS: atom_id res chain seq x y z
N MET A 1 7.84 -17.06 -6.43
CA MET A 1 7.09 -15.83 -6.74
C MET A 1 7.58 -14.72 -5.84
N HIS A 2 8.11 -13.63 -6.40
CA HIS A 2 8.64 -12.48 -5.68
C HIS A 2 7.70 -11.28 -5.82
N ILE A 3 7.19 -10.77 -4.69
CA ILE A 3 6.27 -9.63 -4.66
C ILE A 3 6.85 -8.55 -3.76
N LEU A 4 6.97 -7.33 -4.30
CA LEU A 4 7.39 -6.15 -3.56
C LEU A 4 6.18 -5.28 -3.23
N GLY A 5 5.83 -5.15 -1.95
CA GLY A 5 4.86 -4.18 -1.46
C GLY A 5 5.51 -2.83 -1.18
N ILE A 6 4.86 -1.73 -1.56
CA ILE A 6 5.37 -0.36 -1.39
C ILE A 6 4.30 0.53 -0.74
N SER A 7 4.73 1.30 0.27
CA SER A 7 4.01 2.44 0.86
C SER A 7 4.80 3.73 0.64
N ALA A 8 4.15 4.80 0.17
CA ALA A 8 4.78 6.10 -0.09
C ALA A 8 3.75 7.25 -0.23
N PHE A 9 4.26 8.49 -0.32
CA PHE A 9 3.55 9.73 -0.68
C PHE A 9 2.48 10.23 0.31
N TYR A 10 2.55 9.78 1.57
CA TYR A 10 1.73 10.33 2.65
C TYR A 10 2.51 10.47 3.96
N HIS A 11 2.78 9.35 4.63
CA HIS A 11 3.68 9.20 5.77
C HIS A 11 4.09 7.72 5.85
N ASP A 12 5.13 7.41 6.62
CA ASP A 12 5.60 6.04 6.85
C ASP A 12 5.89 5.24 5.58
N SER A 13 6.66 5.84 4.67
CA SER A 13 7.12 5.12 3.49
C SER A 13 7.93 3.89 3.86
N ALA A 14 7.67 2.78 3.17
CA ALA A 14 8.19 1.47 3.52
C ALA A 14 8.15 0.53 2.32
N ALA A 15 8.94 -0.54 2.41
CA ALA A 15 8.92 -1.64 1.46
C ALA A 15 8.90 -2.99 2.18
N ALA A 16 8.26 -3.99 1.58
CA ALA A 16 8.25 -5.37 2.05
C ALA A 16 8.38 -6.33 0.86
N LEU A 17 9.29 -7.30 0.95
CA LEU A 17 9.49 -8.35 -0.04
C LEU A 17 8.95 -9.68 0.49
N LEU A 18 8.03 -10.26 -0.28
CA LEU A 18 7.55 -11.62 -0.10
C LEU A 18 8.16 -12.55 -1.15
N ARG A 19 8.51 -13.77 -0.73
CA ARG A 19 8.91 -14.87 -1.62
C ARG A 19 8.04 -16.08 -1.32
N ASP A 20 7.18 -16.45 -2.28
CA ASP A 20 6.31 -17.62 -2.19
C ASP A 20 5.41 -17.63 -0.94
N GLY A 21 4.97 -16.45 -0.51
CA GLY A 21 4.14 -16.25 0.68
C GLY A 21 4.93 -15.95 1.95
N ASP A 22 6.24 -16.22 1.97
CA ASP A 22 7.10 -15.93 3.13
C ASP A 22 7.62 -14.50 3.10
N LEU A 23 7.60 -13.84 4.26
CA LEU A 23 8.22 -12.52 4.44
C LEU A 23 9.74 -12.65 4.49
N VAL A 24 10.41 -12.12 3.46
CA VAL A 24 11.88 -12.13 3.35
C VAL A 24 12.48 -10.92 4.06
N ALA A 25 11.93 -9.74 3.78
CA ALA A 25 12.42 -8.49 4.37
C ALA A 25 11.29 -7.44 4.40
N ALA A 26 11.31 -6.58 5.41
CA ALA A 26 10.48 -5.38 5.46
C ALA A 26 11.24 -4.28 6.20
N ALA A 27 11.15 -3.04 5.69
CA ALA A 27 11.80 -1.90 6.32
C ALA A 27 11.04 -0.60 6.05
N GLN A 28 11.12 0.32 7.00
CA GLN A 28 10.65 1.69 6.86
C GLN A 28 11.78 2.61 6.41
N GLU A 29 11.49 3.53 5.49
CA GLU A 29 12.48 4.43 4.89
C GLU A 29 13.13 5.34 5.94
N GLU A 30 12.38 5.78 6.95
CA GLU A 30 12.89 6.65 8.01
C GLU A 30 14.08 6.07 8.79
N ARG A 31 14.25 4.73 8.77
CA ARG A 31 15.39 4.05 9.41
C ARG A 31 16.69 4.38 8.67
N PHE A 32 16.62 4.54 7.35
CA PHE A 32 17.74 4.87 6.48
C PHE A 32 17.89 6.38 6.30
N SER A 33 16.80 7.07 5.95
CA SER A 33 16.82 8.50 5.64
C SER A 33 17.04 9.38 6.88
N ARG A 34 16.76 8.85 8.08
CA ARG A 34 16.78 9.55 9.37
C ARG A 34 15.81 10.72 9.45
N VAL A 35 14.89 10.83 8.50
CA VAL A 35 13.78 11.77 8.50
C VAL A 35 12.57 11.04 9.06
N LYS A 36 12.13 11.45 10.25
CA LYS A 36 10.97 10.83 10.90
C LYS A 36 9.72 10.99 10.02
N PHE A 37 8.94 9.93 9.89
CA PHE A 37 7.74 9.87 9.05
C PHE A 37 8.01 10.20 7.58
N ASP A 38 9.16 9.77 7.05
CA ASP A 38 9.52 10.05 5.66
C ASP A 38 8.40 9.60 4.71
N HIS A 39 7.89 10.55 3.93
CA HIS A 39 6.77 10.33 3.01
C HIS A 39 7.24 10.09 1.57
N ARG A 40 8.54 10.24 1.30
CA ARG A 40 9.08 10.14 -0.06
C ARG A 40 9.03 8.70 -0.56
N PHE A 41 9.43 8.50 -1.81
CA PHE A 41 9.55 7.15 -2.36
C PHE A 41 10.64 6.36 -1.59
N PRO A 42 10.37 5.13 -1.13
CA PRO A 42 11.23 4.42 -0.19
C PRO A 42 12.41 3.70 -0.89
N GLU A 43 13.31 4.47 -1.52
CA GLU A 43 14.43 3.94 -2.31
C GLU A 43 15.33 3.02 -1.46
N HIS A 44 15.71 3.45 -0.25
CA HIS A 44 16.62 2.67 0.58
C HIS A 44 15.95 1.41 1.15
N ALA A 45 14.67 1.49 1.53
CA ALA A 45 13.95 0.32 1.99
C ALA A 45 13.75 -0.73 0.89
N ILE A 46 13.51 -0.30 -0.35
CA ILE A 46 13.43 -1.21 -1.51
C ILE A 46 14.78 -1.87 -1.76
N ASP A 47 15.86 -1.08 -1.82
CA ASP A 47 17.21 -1.61 -2.03
C ASP A 47 17.61 -2.61 -0.94
N TYR A 48 17.26 -2.31 0.31
CA TYR A 48 17.43 -3.22 1.43
C TYR A 48 16.68 -4.55 1.20
N CYS A 49 15.40 -4.48 0.85
CA CYS A 49 14.58 -5.68 0.66
C CYS A 49 15.09 -6.55 -0.49
N LEU A 50 15.47 -5.95 -1.62
CA LEU A 50 16.03 -6.65 -2.77
C LEU A 50 17.37 -7.32 -2.42
N ARG A 51 18.23 -6.62 -1.69
CA ARG A 51 19.52 -7.15 -1.23
C ARG A 51 19.35 -8.33 -0.27
N GLU A 52 18.48 -8.23 0.72
CA GLU A 52 18.19 -9.33 1.65
C GLU A 52 17.56 -10.54 0.92
N GLY A 53 16.76 -10.28 -0.12
CA GLY A 53 16.22 -11.33 -0.98
C GLY A 53 17.23 -11.94 -1.95
N GLY A 54 18.40 -11.32 -2.14
CA GLY A 54 19.40 -11.74 -3.12
C GLY A 54 18.90 -11.65 -4.56
N ILE A 55 17.96 -10.74 -4.83
CA ILE A 55 17.32 -10.57 -6.14
C ILE A 55 17.47 -9.13 -6.65
N THR A 56 17.20 -8.94 -7.94
CA THR A 56 17.12 -7.63 -8.59
C THR A 56 15.66 -7.26 -8.85
N ALA A 57 15.41 -6.00 -9.23
CA ALA A 57 14.06 -5.55 -9.57
C ALA A 57 13.47 -6.32 -10.77
N GLN A 58 14.30 -6.82 -11.69
CA GLN A 58 13.86 -7.61 -12.85
C GLN A 58 13.29 -8.97 -12.46
N ASP A 59 13.71 -9.52 -11.32
CA ASP A 59 13.25 -10.80 -10.78
C ASP A 59 11.89 -10.71 -10.07
N LEU A 60 11.37 -9.49 -9.85
CA LEU A 60 10.06 -9.27 -9.26
C LEU A 60 8.96 -9.71 -10.22
N ASP A 61 8.02 -10.50 -9.74
CA ASP A 61 6.81 -10.87 -10.48
C ASP A 61 5.81 -9.70 -10.44
N TYR A 62 5.64 -9.09 -9.27
CA TYR A 62 4.75 -7.95 -9.06
C TYR A 62 5.33 -6.92 -8.11
N VAL A 63 4.94 -5.66 -8.33
CA VAL A 63 5.11 -4.56 -7.40
C VAL A 63 3.74 -4.00 -7.06
N VAL A 64 3.37 -4.00 -5.79
CA VAL A 64 2.02 -3.67 -5.33
C VAL A 64 2.06 -2.41 -4.48
N PHE A 65 1.25 -1.41 -4.86
CA PHE A 65 1.06 -0.20 -4.06
C PHE A 65 -0.16 -0.36 -3.14
N PHE A 66 -0.03 0.10 -1.90
CA PHE A 66 -0.95 -0.20 -0.79
C PHE A 66 -2.36 0.40 -0.89
N GLU A 67 -2.58 1.39 -1.77
CA GLU A 67 -3.86 2.09 -1.93
C GLU A 67 -4.15 2.41 -3.40
N LYS A 68 -5.41 2.70 -3.75
CA LYS A 68 -5.80 3.15 -5.11
C LYS A 68 -5.84 4.69 -5.19
N PRO A 69 -4.99 5.34 -6.02
CA PRO A 69 -4.95 6.80 -6.07
C PRO A 69 -6.23 7.48 -6.57
N LEU A 70 -6.91 6.89 -7.57
CA LEU A 70 -8.08 7.53 -8.20
C LEU A 70 -9.31 7.59 -7.27
N PRO A 71 -9.74 6.50 -6.60
CA PRO A 71 -10.83 6.58 -5.62
C PRO A 71 -10.52 7.53 -4.45
N LYS A 72 -9.26 7.54 -3.97
CA LYS A 72 -8.83 8.49 -2.94
C LYS A 72 -8.90 9.95 -3.42
N PHE A 73 -8.50 10.21 -4.66
CA PHE A 73 -8.63 11.53 -5.28
C PHE A 73 -10.10 11.96 -5.40
N GLU A 74 -10.96 11.05 -5.85
CA GLU A 74 -12.41 11.27 -5.94
C GLU A 74 -12.99 11.67 -4.57
N ARG A 75 -12.67 10.94 -3.50
CA ARG A 75 -13.10 11.32 -2.15
C ARG A 75 -12.72 12.75 -1.80
N ILE A 76 -11.46 13.10 -2.02
CA ILE A 76 -10.95 14.43 -1.68
C ILE A 76 -11.71 15.51 -2.46
N MET A 77 -12.01 15.25 -3.73
CA MET A 77 -12.84 16.14 -4.55
C MET A 77 -14.25 16.29 -4.01
N MET A 78 -14.94 15.20 -3.77
CA MET A 78 -16.31 15.24 -3.26
C MET A 78 -16.40 15.90 -1.88
N SER A 79 -15.43 15.64 -1.00
CA SER A 79 -15.36 16.24 0.35
C SER A 79 -15.22 17.76 0.29
N HIS A 80 -14.37 18.28 -0.61
CA HIS A 80 -14.22 19.72 -0.79
C HIS A 80 -15.43 20.36 -1.44
N LEU A 81 -16.01 19.74 -2.48
CA LEU A 81 -17.21 20.24 -3.14
C LEU A 81 -18.40 20.34 -2.16
N GLY A 82 -18.59 19.34 -1.30
CA GLY A 82 -19.68 19.33 -0.31
C GLY A 82 -19.56 20.43 0.77
N THR A 83 -18.39 21.03 0.91
CA THR A 83 -18.11 22.07 1.92
C THR A 83 -17.75 23.43 1.32
N TYR A 84 -17.84 23.55 -0.01
CA TYR A 84 -17.64 24.81 -0.73
C TYR A 84 -18.70 25.84 -0.32
N PRO A 85 -18.37 27.14 -0.17
CA PRO A 85 -17.07 27.78 -0.46
C PRO A 85 -16.05 27.74 0.70
N ARG A 86 -16.42 27.23 1.87
CA ARG A 86 -15.57 27.30 3.07
C ARG A 86 -14.25 26.53 2.92
N SER A 87 -14.25 25.48 2.10
CA SER A 87 -13.10 24.60 1.86
C SER A 87 -12.13 25.08 0.77
N TRP A 88 -12.37 26.22 0.13
CA TRP A 88 -11.61 26.68 -1.05
C TRP A 88 -10.08 26.71 -0.85
N GLN A 89 -9.62 27.20 0.30
CA GLN A 89 -8.18 27.31 0.58
C GLN A 89 -7.53 25.92 0.64
N VAL A 90 -8.15 24.98 1.36
CA VAL A 90 -7.67 23.60 1.51
C VAL A 90 -7.76 22.85 0.17
N PHE A 91 -8.84 23.08 -0.59
CA PHE A 91 -8.98 22.51 -1.93
C PHE A 91 -7.82 22.91 -2.84
N ARG A 92 -7.45 24.19 -2.88
CA ARG A 92 -6.33 24.68 -3.69
C ARG A 92 -5.03 23.96 -3.34
N GLU A 93 -4.73 23.84 -2.05
CA GLU A 93 -3.52 23.15 -1.58
C GLU A 93 -3.53 21.66 -1.89
N ALA A 94 -4.68 21.00 -1.71
CA ALA A 94 -4.87 19.61 -2.11
C ALA A 94 -4.63 19.43 -3.62
N MET A 95 -5.17 20.30 -4.48
CA MET A 95 -4.97 20.22 -5.92
C MET A 95 -3.51 20.36 -6.33
N ILE A 96 -2.77 21.29 -5.72
CA ILE A 96 -1.32 21.41 -5.98
C ILE A 96 -0.61 20.10 -5.63
N ALA A 97 -0.87 19.51 -4.47
CA ALA A 97 -0.22 18.27 -4.05
C ALA A 97 -0.61 17.07 -4.94
N TRP A 98 -1.87 16.96 -5.33
CA TRP A 98 -2.37 15.83 -6.10
C TRP A 98 -1.93 15.84 -7.57
N PHE A 99 -1.92 17.01 -8.21
CA PHE A 99 -1.45 17.14 -9.59
C PHE A 99 0.07 17.04 -9.72
N SER A 100 0.82 17.28 -8.64
CA SER A 100 2.30 17.15 -8.64
C SER A 100 2.75 15.71 -8.48
N ASP A 101 2.35 15.03 -7.40
CA ASP A 101 2.96 13.75 -7.02
C ASP A 101 1.95 12.58 -6.98
N LYS A 102 0.78 12.79 -6.37
CA LYS A 102 -0.09 11.68 -5.92
C LYS A 102 -0.90 11.00 -7.03
N LEU A 103 -1.14 11.67 -8.16
CA LEU A 103 -1.77 11.04 -9.33
C LEU A 103 -0.77 10.23 -10.17
N TRP A 104 0.53 10.48 -10.02
CA TRP A 104 1.57 9.93 -10.87
C TRP A 104 2.31 8.75 -10.27
N VAL A 105 1.79 8.16 -9.18
CA VAL A 105 2.42 7.04 -8.44
C VAL A 105 2.91 5.93 -9.37
N LYS A 106 2.09 5.49 -10.33
CA LYS A 106 2.48 4.44 -11.29
C LYS A 106 3.67 4.87 -12.17
N SER A 107 3.71 6.14 -12.60
CA SER A 107 4.83 6.67 -13.39
C SER A 107 6.09 6.73 -12.53
N THR A 108 6.00 7.30 -11.33
CA THR A 108 7.14 7.40 -10.41
C THR A 108 7.72 6.02 -10.07
N MET A 109 6.88 5.01 -9.86
CA MET A 109 7.32 3.63 -9.65
C MET A 109 8.07 3.08 -10.88
N LEU A 110 7.63 3.37 -12.10
CA LEU A 110 8.32 2.92 -13.33
C LEU A 110 9.65 3.64 -13.56
N ASP A 111 9.72 4.93 -13.20
CA ASP A 111 10.94 5.72 -13.33
C ASP A 111 11.99 5.29 -12.31
N LYS A 112 11.55 4.83 -11.13
CA LYS A 112 12.43 4.42 -10.02
C LYS A 112 12.76 2.93 -10.00
N LEU A 113 11.88 2.07 -10.54
CA LEU A 113 12.07 0.62 -10.56
C LEU A 113 12.02 0.11 -12.00
N PRO A 114 13.07 -0.59 -12.48
CA PRO A 114 13.11 -1.14 -13.82
C PRO A 114 12.25 -2.40 -13.94
N VAL A 115 10.93 -2.24 -13.79
CA VAL A 115 9.90 -3.28 -13.87
C VAL A 115 8.95 -2.98 -15.02
N ALA A 116 8.33 -4.02 -15.57
CA ALA A 116 7.34 -3.85 -16.63
C ALA A 116 6.03 -3.24 -16.08
N ARG A 117 5.35 -2.44 -16.90
CA ARG A 117 4.16 -1.66 -16.49
C ARG A 117 3.00 -2.51 -15.98
N GLU A 118 2.86 -3.69 -16.52
CA GLU A 118 1.86 -4.71 -16.20
C GLU A 118 2.12 -5.38 -14.84
N LYS A 119 3.36 -5.34 -14.34
CA LYS A 119 3.72 -5.89 -13.03
C LYS A 119 3.34 -4.96 -11.87
N ILE A 120 2.98 -3.70 -12.16
CA ILE A 120 2.58 -2.73 -11.14
C ILE A 120 1.07 -2.81 -10.90
N LEU A 121 0.71 -3.23 -9.68
CA LEU A 121 -0.65 -3.41 -9.20
C LEU A 121 -0.96 -2.43 -8.05
N PHE A 122 -2.25 -2.24 -7.81
CA PHE A 122 -2.79 -1.41 -6.72
C PHE A 122 -3.86 -2.21 -5.99
N ILE A 123 -3.87 -2.11 -4.68
CA ILE A 123 -4.88 -2.74 -3.82
C ILE A 123 -5.55 -1.68 -2.95
N GLU A 124 -6.68 -2.02 -2.32
CA GLU A 124 -7.35 -1.12 -1.40
C GLU A 124 -6.58 -0.96 -0.08
N HIS A 125 -6.61 0.24 0.49
CA HIS A 125 -5.88 0.60 1.71
C HIS A 125 -6.23 -0.31 2.89
N HIS A 126 -7.52 -0.50 3.16
CA HIS A 126 -7.97 -1.37 4.25
C HIS A 126 -7.76 -2.85 3.96
N MET A 127 -7.74 -3.26 2.69
CA MET A 127 -7.33 -4.61 2.31
C MET A 127 -5.86 -4.85 2.66
N SER A 128 -4.97 -3.87 2.44
CA SER A 128 -3.58 -3.93 2.87
C SER A 128 -3.45 -4.11 4.39
N HIS A 129 -4.18 -3.31 5.17
CA HIS A 129 -4.23 -3.45 6.64
C HIS A 129 -4.70 -4.84 7.07
N ALA A 130 -5.85 -5.29 6.53
CA ALA A 130 -6.43 -6.59 6.82
C ALA A 130 -5.47 -7.75 6.50
N ALA A 131 -4.81 -7.70 5.32
CA ALA A 131 -3.87 -8.72 4.89
C ALA A 131 -2.62 -8.78 5.80
N SER A 132 -2.10 -7.62 6.20
CA SER A 132 -0.92 -7.54 7.08
C SER A 132 -1.17 -8.17 8.46
N ALA A 133 -2.41 -8.10 8.95
CA ALA A 133 -2.80 -8.72 10.21
C ALA A 133 -3.16 -10.20 10.03
N MET A 134 -4.01 -10.54 9.05
CA MET A 134 -4.51 -11.89 8.86
C MET A 134 -3.39 -12.88 8.51
N PHE A 135 -2.59 -12.56 7.48
CA PHE A 135 -1.60 -13.51 6.97
C PHE A 135 -0.32 -13.57 7.83
N ALA A 136 -0.16 -12.66 8.79
CA ALA A 136 0.86 -12.74 9.84
C ALA A 136 0.34 -13.40 11.13
N SER A 137 -0.96 -13.75 11.20
CA SER A 137 -1.57 -14.43 12.34
C SER A 137 -1.52 -15.96 12.17
N PRO A 138 -1.67 -16.75 13.25
CA PRO A 138 -1.72 -18.21 13.15
C PRO A 138 -3.14 -18.76 12.86
N PHE A 139 -4.13 -17.92 12.58
CA PHE A 139 -5.55 -18.33 12.52
C PHE A 139 -5.99 -18.71 11.10
N GLU A 140 -6.52 -19.93 10.91
CA GLU A 140 -7.08 -20.37 9.62
C GLU A 140 -8.35 -19.57 9.23
N GLU A 141 -9.07 -19.03 10.21
CA GLU A 141 -10.26 -18.22 10.04
C GLU A 141 -10.33 -17.14 11.13
N ALA A 142 -10.64 -15.89 10.76
CA ALA A 142 -10.82 -14.81 11.72
C ALA A 142 -11.86 -13.78 11.24
N ALA A 143 -12.48 -13.11 12.21
CA ALA A 143 -13.11 -11.82 11.95
C ALA A 143 -12.01 -10.75 11.86
N VAL A 144 -12.12 -9.84 10.90
CA VAL A 144 -11.16 -8.75 10.69
C VAL A 144 -11.86 -7.43 10.93
N LEU A 145 -11.19 -6.53 11.66
CA LEU A 145 -11.64 -5.15 11.87
C LEU A 145 -10.45 -4.23 11.59
N THR A 146 -10.60 -3.32 10.63
CA THR A 146 -9.64 -2.24 10.39
C THR A 146 -10.24 -0.93 10.90
N LEU A 147 -9.44 -0.14 11.63
CA LEU A 147 -9.82 1.16 12.17
C LEU A 147 -8.69 2.14 11.84
N ASP A 148 -8.94 3.09 10.94
CA ASP A 148 -7.94 4.06 10.49
C ASP A 148 -8.56 5.46 10.38
N GLY A 149 -7.73 6.48 10.22
CA GLY A 149 -8.19 7.84 9.98
C GLY A 149 -9.04 7.92 8.72
N VAL A 150 -8.53 7.42 7.58
CA VAL A 150 -9.27 7.27 6.32
C VAL A 150 -8.42 6.55 5.25
N GLY A 151 -9.01 5.62 4.51
CA GLY A 151 -8.44 5.04 3.29
C GLY A 151 -8.86 5.80 2.03
N GLU A 152 -9.35 5.07 1.02
CA GLU A 152 -9.94 5.66 -0.18
C GLU A 152 -11.24 6.39 0.13
N TRP A 153 -12.16 5.72 0.83
CA TRP A 153 -13.43 6.26 1.36
C TRP A 153 -13.68 5.86 2.80
N THR A 154 -13.47 4.58 3.03
CA THR A 154 -13.68 3.85 4.27
C THR A 154 -12.78 4.39 5.38
N THR A 155 -13.30 4.49 6.59
CA THR A 155 -12.53 4.76 7.83
C THR A 155 -12.51 3.56 8.77
N THR A 156 -13.43 2.63 8.58
CA THR A 156 -13.55 1.40 9.35
C THR A 156 -14.08 0.31 8.43
N SER A 157 -13.43 -0.84 8.37
CA SER A 157 -13.95 -2.01 7.65
C SER A 157 -14.04 -3.23 8.57
N LEU A 158 -15.07 -4.05 8.36
CA LEU A 158 -15.28 -5.30 9.10
C LEU A 158 -15.39 -6.42 8.08
N GLY A 159 -14.83 -7.60 8.37
CA GLY A 159 -14.94 -8.71 7.45
C GLY A 159 -14.66 -10.07 8.06
N ARG A 160 -14.68 -11.06 7.18
CA ARG A 160 -14.23 -12.42 7.46
C ARG A 160 -13.02 -12.72 6.59
N ALA A 161 -12.01 -13.34 7.18
CA ALA A 161 -10.84 -13.78 6.46
C ALA A 161 -10.54 -15.25 6.73
N THR A 162 -10.03 -15.92 5.71
CA THR A 162 -9.50 -17.28 5.79
C THR A 162 -8.08 -17.31 5.26
N ALA A 163 -7.22 -18.05 5.95
CA ALA A 163 -5.83 -18.25 5.57
C ALA A 163 -5.46 -19.73 5.60
N ASP A 164 -4.56 -20.10 4.70
CA ASP A 164 -3.98 -21.42 4.58
C ASP A 164 -2.48 -21.32 4.25
N TRP A 165 -1.70 -22.06 5.01
CA TRP A 165 -0.24 -22.14 4.91
C TRP A 165 0.20 -23.55 4.50
N GLY A 166 -0.53 -24.15 3.54
CA GLY A 166 -0.21 -25.46 2.96
C GLY A 166 -1.01 -26.64 3.52
N THR A 167 -2.09 -26.38 4.25
CA THR A 167 -3.06 -27.44 4.66
C THR A 167 -4.11 -27.72 3.59
N ASN A 168 -4.27 -26.83 2.61
CA ASN A 168 -5.30 -26.85 1.55
C ASN A 168 -6.74 -26.94 2.07
N LYS A 169 -7.00 -26.51 3.31
CA LYS A 169 -8.36 -26.52 3.89
C LYS A 169 -9.25 -25.40 3.37
N PHE A 170 -8.70 -24.21 3.20
CA PHE A 170 -9.42 -23.01 2.78
C PHE A 170 -8.61 -22.21 1.75
N PRO A 171 -9.26 -21.49 0.83
CA PRO A 171 -8.56 -20.51 0.03
C PRO A 171 -8.14 -19.31 0.90
N ASN A 172 -6.97 -18.74 0.60
CA ASN A 172 -6.56 -17.44 1.13
C ASN A 172 -7.53 -16.36 0.62
N LYS A 173 -8.33 -15.79 1.51
CA LYS A 173 -9.39 -14.84 1.14
C LYS A 173 -9.68 -13.87 2.26
N ILE A 174 -9.93 -12.62 1.91
CA ILE A 174 -10.41 -11.58 2.83
C ILE A 174 -11.63 -10.94 2.19
N ASP A 175 -12.76 -11.03 2.86
CA ASP A 175 -14.03 -10.40 2.45
C ASP A 175 -14.33 -9.26 3.42
N LEU A 176 -13.96 -8.04 3.04
CA LEU A 176 -14.27 -6.82 3.80
C LEU A 176 -15.64 -6.27 3.39
N THR A 177 -16.35 -5.75 4.38
CA THR A 177 -17.53 -4.90 4.24
C THR A 177 -17.11 -3.49 4.64
N GLU A 178 -17.31 -2.55 3.73
CA GLU A 178 -17.03 -1.12 3.89
C GLU A 178 -18.28 -0.34 4.30
#